data_AF-A0A828T4Z5-F1
#
_entry.id   AF-A0A828T4Z5-F1
#
_cell.length_a   1.000
_cell.length_b   1.000
_cell.length_c   1.000
_cell.angle_alpha   90.00
_cell.angle_beta   90.00
_cell.angle_gamma   90.00
#
_symmetry.space_group_name_H-M   'P 1'
#
loop_
_entity.id
_entity.type
_entity.pdbx_description
1 polymer ?
#
loop_
_entity_poly.entity_id
_entity_poly.type
_entity_poly.pdbx_seq_one_letter_code
_entity_poly.pdbx_strand_id
1 'polypeptide(L)'
;MDIVNSAMRTVKRSEIAAEFYSFPQKYVVGTDPDLEPINKWKATMSSLLEFTKDEGGDKPQLGQFAQQSMSPHNDQLKMFAGLFAGETGLTLDDLGFVTDNPSSAEAIKASHENLRLIARKAQRTFGTGFLNAGYIAACLRDNYPYERRQFYLTKPKWEPVFEPDAAALSSYGDGAIKINQAIPGYITQDKMRDFTGI
;
A
#
# COMPACT_ATOMS: atom_id res chain seq x y z
N MET A 1 15.22 -7.55 -0.55
CA MET A 1 14.52 -7.55 -1.86
C MET A 1 13.81 -6.22 -1.98
N ASP A 2 13.94 -5.52 -3.10
CA ASP A 2 13.25 -4.24 -3.27
C ASP A 2 11.89 -4.49 -3.95
N ILE A 3 10.87 -4.73 -3.11
CA ILE A 3 9.50 -5.05 -3.52
C ILE A 3 8.91 -3.90 -4.33
N VAL A 4 9.20 -2.65 -3.93
CA VAL A 4 8.74 -1.43 -4.63
C VAL A 4 9.36 -1.35 -6.02
N ASN A 5 10.66 -1.58 -6.15
CA ASN A 5 11.32 -1.60 -7.46
C ASN A 5 10.81 -2.76 -8.35
N SER A 6 10.44 -3.90 -7.76
CA SER A 6 9.88 -5.03 -8.49
C SER A 6 8.44 -4.76 -8.97
N ALA A 7 7.62 -4.10 -8.15
CA ALA A 7 6.31 -3.60 -8.53
C ALA A 7 6.42 -2.56 -9.65
N MET A 8 7.32 -1.57 -9.53
CA MET A 8 7.57 -0.57 -10.57
C MET A 8 7.98 -1.22 -11.91
N ARG A 9 8.85 -2.24 -11.88
CA ARG A 9 9.23 -2.97 -13.09
C ARG A 9 8.04 -3.71 -13.71
N THR A 10 7.13 -4.23 -12.89
CA THR A 10 5.91 -4.91 -13.36
C THR A 10 4.97 -3.93 -14.05
N VAL A 11 4.75 -2.74 -13.47
CA VAL A 11 3.97 -1.67 -14.09
C VAL A 11 4.58 -1.25 -15.42
N LYS A 12 5.90 -0.99 -15.48
CA LYS A 12 6.58 -0.63 -16.73
C LYS A 12 6.45 -1.71 -17.81
N ARG A 13 6.59 -2.99 -17.44
CA ARG A 13 6.39 -4.12 -18.38
C ARG A 13 4.95 -4.20 -18.85
N SER A 14 4.00 -3.93 -17.97
CA SER A 14 2.57 -3.84 -18.29
C SER A 14 2.30 -2.75 -19.32
N GLU A 15 2.82 -1.54 -19.11
CA GLU A 15 2.68 -0.42 -20.07
C GLU A 15 3.30 -0.75 -21.43
N ILE A 16 4.51 -1.32 -21.44
CA ILE A 16 5.18 -1.74 -22.69
C ILE A 16 4.35 -2.83 -23.40
N ALA A 17 3.85 -3.84 -22.67
CA ALA A 17 3.00 -4.88 -23.24
C ALA A 17 1.68 -4.29 -23.77
N ALA A 18 1.09 -3.31 -23.07
CA ALA A 18 -0.09 -2.54 -23.50
C ALA A 18 0.13 -1.90 -24.88
N GLU A 19 1.29 -1.31 -25.11
CA GLU A 19 1.66 -0.76 -26.42
C GLU A 19 1.71 -1.85 -27.50
N PHE A 20 2.31 -3.01 -27.22
CA PHE A 20 2.32 -4.14 -28.18
C PHE A 20 0.92 -4.69 -28.48
N TYR A 21 -0.04 -4.61 -27.56
CA TYR A 21 -1.43 -4.96 -27.84
C TYR A 21 -2.11 -4.04 -28.85
N SER A 22 -1.70 -2.77 -28.90
CA SER A 22 -2.22 -1.82 -29.90
C SER A 22 -1.72 -2.12 -31.32
N PHE A 23 -0.66 -2.92 -31.46
CA PHE A 23 -0.08 -3.34 -32.73
C PHE A 23 -0.15 -4.87 -32.92
N PRO A 24 -1.32 -5.43 -33.28
CA PRO A 24 -1.47 -6.87 -33.49
C PRO A 24 -0.57 -7.35 -34.63
N GLN A 25 0.35 -8.26 -34.32
CA GLN A 25 1.16 -8.95 -35.32
C GLN A 25 0.28 -9.96 -36.08
N LYS A 26 0.16 -9.75 -37.39
CA LYS A 26 -0.51 -10.67 -38.32
C LYS A 26 0.59 -11.43 -39.06
N TYR A 27 0.35 -12.68 -39.43
CA TYR A 27 1.26 -13.43 -40.29
C TYR A 27 0.50 -14.05 -41.45
N VAL A 28 1.19 -14.19 -42.59
CA VAL A 28 0.65 -14.80 -43.80
C VAL A 28 1.50 -16.01 -44.11
N VAL A 29 0.87 -17.17 -44.24
CA VAL A 29 1.53 -18.40 -44.67
C VAL A 29 1.03 -18.74 -46.07
N GLY A 30 1.95 -19.02 -47.00
CA GLY A 30 1.62 -19.52 -48.34
C GLY A 30 1.60 -18.50 -49.47
N THR A 31 2.46 -17.48 -49.43
CA THR A 31 2.66 -16.58 -50.59
C THR A 31 3.56 -17.24 -51.64
N ASP A 32 3.24 -16.99 -52.92
CA ASP A 32 3.97 -17.44 -54.10
C ASP A 32 5.32 -16.69 -54.22
N PRO A 33 6.46 -17.37 -54.44
CA PRO A 33 7.78 -16.75 -54.53
C PRO A 33 7.96 -15.72 -55.68
N ASP A 34 7.06 -15.68 -56.66
CA ASP A 34 7.10 -14.74 -57.81
C ASP A 34 6.28 -13.45 -57.63
N LEU A 35 5.58 -13.28 -56.49
CA LEU A 35 4.87 -12.03 -56.18
C LEU A 35 5.86 -10.94 -55.76
N GLU A 36 5.80 -9.78 -56.42
CA GLU A 36 6.63 -8.61 -56.07
C GLU A 36 6.62 -8.38 -54.56
N PRO A 37 7.80 -8.25 -53.91
CA PRO A 37 7.90 -8.16 -52.47
C PRO A 37 7.05 -6.98 -52.00
N ILE A 38 5.96 -7.30 -51.29
CA ILE A 38 5.05 -6.30 -50.74
C ILE A 38 5.91 -5.29 -49.98
N ASN A 39 5.92 -4.06 -50.48
CA ASN A 39 6.74 -2.94 -50.04
C ASN A 39 7.02 -3.03 -48.52
N LYS A 40 8.26 -3.41 -48.16
CA LYS A 40 8.74 -3.56 -46.77
C LYS A 40 8.30 -2.40 -45.88
N TRP A 41 8.19 -1.21 -46.45
CA TRP A 41 7.75 0.01 -45.77
C TRP A 41 6.27 -0.03 -45.31
N LYS A 42 5.33 -0.54 -46.12
CA LYS A 42 3.93 -0.73 -45.70
C LYS A 42 3.75 -1.89 -44.70
N ALA A 43 4.62 -2.89 -44.77
CA ALA A 43 4.71 -4.00 -43.82
C ALA A 43 5.44 -3.64 -42.51
N THR A 44 6.00 -2.43 -42.37
CA THR A 44 6.69 -2.02 -41.13
C THR A 44 5.71 -1.51 -40.07
N MET A 45 4.53 -1.01 -40.46
CA MET A 45 3.46 -0.60 -39.50
C MET A 45 2.59 -1.78 -39.01
N SER A 46 2.62 -2.91 -39.70
CA SER A 46 2.09 -4.18 -39.21
C SER A 46 3.13 -5.22 -39.57
N SER A 47 3.96 -5.63 -38.61
CA SER A 47 4.98 -6.67 -38.77
C SER A 47 4.34 -7.95 -39.29
N LEU A 48 4.20 -8.03 -40.62
CA LEU A 48 3.70 -9.19 -41.33
C LEU A 48 4.88 -10.14 -41.48
N LEU A 49 4.86 -11.23 -40.70
CA LEU A 49 5.77 -12.34 -40.94
C LEU A 49 5.21 -13.16 -42.10
N GLU A 50 5.95 -13.19 -43.19
CA GLU A 50 5.61 -13.93 -44.40
C GLU A 50 6.41 -15.24 -44.43
N PHE A 51 5.69 -16.36 -44.44
CA PHE A 51 6.29 -17.68 -44.62
C PHE A 51 5.90 -18.18 -46.02
N THR A 52 6.87 -18.19 -46.95
CA THR A 52 6.70 -18.70 -48.31
C THR A 52 6.63 -20.23 -48.32
N LYS A 53 5.75 -20.80 -49.15
CA LYS A 53 5.57 -22.25 -49.31
C LYS A 53 6.17 -22.69 -50.65
N ASP A 54 6.69 -23.91 -50.71
CA ASP A 54 7.19 -24.53 -51.95
C ASP A 54 6.08 -25.29 -52.72
N GLU A 55 6.27 -25.41 -54.04
CA GLU A 55 5.40 -25.93 -55.13
C GLU A 55 4.18 -26.81 -54.75
N GLY A 56 3.14 -26.22 -54.17
CA GLY A 56 1.91 -26.94 -53.86
C GLY A 56 0.75 -25.99 -53.58
N GLY A 57 0.06 -25.59 -54.66
CA GLY A 57 -1.00 -24.58 -54.70
C GLY A 57 -2.11 -24.78 -53.66
N ASP A 58 -1.97 -24.07 -52.55
CA ASP A 58 -2.99 -23.98 -51.51
C ASP A 58 -3.07 -22.53 -51.03
N LYS A 59 -4.28 -22.04 -50.76
CA LYS A 59 -4.58 -20.62 -50.54
C LYS A 59 -3.82 -20.07 -49.31
N PRO A 60 -3.34 -18.80 -49.35
CA PRO A 60 -2.63 -18.22 -48.22
C PRO A 60 -3.56 -18.11 -47.00
N GLN A 61 -3.13 -18.67 -45.86
CA GLN A 61 -3.86 -18.56 -44.60
C GLN A 61 -3.31 -17.40 -43.77
N LEU A 62 -4.18 -16.44 -43.49
CA LEU A 62 -3.93 -15.33 -42.58
C LEU A 62 -4.16 -15.81 -41.14
N GLY A 63 -3.10 -15.85 -40.34
CA GLY A 63 -3.18 -16.09 -38.91
C GLY A 63 -2.88 -14.82 -38.12
N GLN A 64 -3.49 -14.68 -36.95
CA GLN A 64 -3.09 -13.69 -35.96
C GLN A 64 -2.41 -14.43 -34.81
N PHE A 65 -1.28 -13.92 -34.31
CA PHE A 65 -0.74 -14.45 -33.05
C PHE A 65 -1.79 -14.29 -31.95
N ALA A 66 -1.94 -15.30 -31.10
CA ALA A 66 -2.86 -15.21 -29.97
C ALA A 66 -2.49 -13.96 -29.16
N GLN A 67 -3.45 -13.05 -29.02
CA GLN A 67 -3.26 -11.86 -28.21
C GLN A 67 -2.98 -12.34 -26.78
N GLN A 68 -1.77 -12.09 -26.28
CA GLN A 68 -1.44 -12.39 -24.89
C GLN A 68 -2.43 -11.65 -23.96
N SER A 69 -2.60 -12.10 -22.72
CA SER A 69 -3.46 -11.39 -21.77
C SER A 69 -2.63 -10.53 -20.84
N MET A 70 -3.19 -9.40 -20.40
CA MET A 70 -2.59 -8.53 -19.38
C MET A 70 -2.74 -9.07 -17.95
N SER A 71 -3.50 -10.15 -17.78
CA SER A 71 -3.78 -10.76 -16.46
C SER A 71 -2.52 -11.08 -15.65
N PRO A 72 -1.45 -11.68 -16.23
CA PRO A 72 -0.27 -12.06 -15.46
C PRO A 72 0.44 -10.87 -14.79
N HIS A 73 0.41 -9.68 -15.40
CA HIS A 73 1.01 -8.49 -14.82
C HIS A 73 0.22 -7.96 -13.63
N ASN A 74 -1.11 -8.02 -13.69
CA ASN A 74 -1.97 -7.66 -12.55
C ASN A 74 -1.83 -8.64 -11.38
N ASP A 75 -1.73 -9.93 -11.67
CA ASP A 75 -1.53 -10.96 -10.64
C ASP A 75 -0.16 -10.81 -9.98
N GLN A 76 0.87 -10.51 -10.77
CA GLN A 76 2.21 -10.20 -10.26
C GLN A 76 2.23 -8.93 -9.40
N LEU A 77 1.47 -7.89 -9.78
CA LEU A 77 1.34 -6.66 -8.99
C LEU A 77 0.65 -6.94 -7.64
N LYS A 78 -0.43 -7.74 -7.65
CA LYS A 78 -1.12 -8.19 -6.43
C LYS A 78 -0.20 -8.99 -5.51
N MET A 79 0.64 -9.86 -6.07
CA MET A 79 1.64 -10.62 -5.31
C MET A 79 2.62 -9.68 -4.59
N PHE A 80 3.15 -8.67 -5.29
CA PHE A 80 4.05 -7.69 -4.68
C PHE A 80 3.36 -6.81 -3.65
N ALA A 81 2.11 -6.41 -3.89
CA ALA A 81 1.31 -5.70 -2.91
C ALA A 81 1.10 -6.53 -1.63
N GLY A 82 0.85 -7.84 -1.76
CA GLY A 82 0.71 -8.74 -0.62
C GLY A 82 2.00 -8.89 0.19
N LEU A 83 3.15 -9.01 -0.49
CA LEU A 83 4.46 -9.06 0.17
C LEU A 83 4.77 -7.73 0.89
N PHE A 84 4.47 -6.60 0.25
CA PHE A 84 4.67 -5.28 0.84
C PHE A 84 3.78 -5.06 2.07
N ALA A 85 2.48 -5.36 1.95
CA ALA A 85 1.52 -5.31 3.04
C ALA A 85 1.98 -6.14 4.25
N GLY A 86 2.49 -7.34 4.00
CA GLY A 86 3.04 -8.23 5.03
C GLY A 86 4.27 -7.64 5.75
N GLU A 87 5.17 -6.96 5.03
CA GLU A 87 6.36 -6.33 5.63
C GLU A 87 6.02 -5.04 6.40
N THR A 88 5.09 -4.22 5.92
CA THR A 88 4.77 -2.93 6.53
C THR A 88 3.68 -3.01 7.58
N GLY A 89 2.95 -4.13 7.67
CA GLY A 89 1.78 -4.27 8.53
C GLY A 89 0.55 -3.52 8.00
N LEU A 90 0.54 -3.19 6.70
CA LEU A 90 -0.64 -2.65 6.00
C LEU A 90 -1.53 -3.80 5.54
N THR A 91 -2.76 -3.49 5.15
CA THR A 91 -3.65 -4.43 4.46
C THR A 91 -3.61 -4.24 2.94
N LEU A 92 -4.05 -5.26 2.19
CA LEU A 92 -4.23 -5.13 0.74
C LEU A 92 -5.28 -4.06 0.38
N ASP A 93 -6.25 -3.85 1.26
CA ASP A 93 -7.27 -2.82 1.13
C ASP A 93 -6.66 -1.42 1.20
N ASP A 94 -5.72 -1.20 2.14
CA ASP A 94 -4.94 0.05 2.23
C ASP A 94 -4.09 0.32 0.97
N LEU A 95 -3.75 -0.73 0.21
CA LEU A 95 -2.99 -0.64 -1.04
C LEU A 95 -3.88 -0.52 -2.30
N GLY A 96 -5.20 -0.44 -2.14
CA GLY A 96 -6.16 -0.26 -3.22
C GLY A 96 -6.65 -1.56 -3.87
N PHE A 97 -6.32 -2.72 -3.31
CA PHE A 97 -6.88 -4.01 -3.70
C PHE A 97 -8.05 -4.37 -2.78
N VAL A 98 -9.14 -3.63 -2.96
CA VAL A 98 -10.37 -3.83 -2.19
C VAL A 98 -10.92 -5.22 -2.46
N THR A 99 -11.21 -5.95 -1.39
CA THR A 99 -11.96 -7.21 -1.48
C THR A 99 -13.45 -6.87 -1.34
N ASP A 100 -14.32 -7.47 -2.16
CA ASP A 100 -15.76 -7.13 -2.24
C ASP A 100 -16.55 -7.28 -0.92
N ASN A 101 -15.95 -7.83 0.13
CA ASN A 101 -16.60 -8.01 1.41
C ASN A 101 -16.20 -6.91 2.40
N PRO A 102 -17.12 -5.99 2.79
CA PRO A 102 -16.82 -4.97 3.78
C PRO A 102 -16.41 -5.62 5.09
N SER A 103 -15.23 -5.25 5.59
CA SER A 103 -14.70 -5.75 6.85
C SER A 103 -15.42 -5.09 8.03
N SER A 104 -15.68 -5.85 9.10
CA SER A 104 -16.25 -5.29 10.33
C SER A 104 -15.27 -4.28 10.97
N ALA A 105 -15.80 -3.32 11.74
CA ALA A 105 -14.96 -2.33 12.42
C ALA A 105 -13.91 -2.98 13.35
N GLU A 106 -14.23 -4.12 13.96
CA GLU A 106 -13.29 -4.91 14.77
C GLU A 106 -12.23 -5.62 13.92
N ALA A 107 -12.59 -6.11 12.74
CA ALA A 107 -11.64 -6.73 11.81
C ALA A 107 -10.64 -5.71 11.26
N ILE A 108 -11.08 -4.48 10.99
CA ILE A 108 -10.21 -3.36 10.59
C ILE A 108 -9.28 -2.98 11.73
N LYS A 109 -9.81 -2.85 12.96
CA LYS A 109 -8.98 -2.58 14.15
C LYS A 109 -7.93 -3.68 14.37
N ALA A 110 -8.31 -4.95 14.18
CA ALA A 110 -7.40 -6.08 14.32
C ALA A 110 -6.33 -6.13 13.23
N SER A 111 -6.68 -5.81 11.98
CA SER A 111 -5.72 -5.80 10.88
C SER A 111 -4.67 -4.68 11.02
N HIS A 112 -5.04 -3.57 11.65
CA HIS A 112 -4.13 -2.45 11.93
C HIS A 112 -3.43 -2.50 13.31
N GLU A 113 -3.57 -3.59 14.08
CA GLU A 113 -2.94 -3.70 15.41
C GLU A 113 -1.41 -3.66 15.33
N ASN A 114 -0.81 -4.15 14.23
CA ASN A 114 0.64 -4.04 14.03
C ASN A 114 1.09 -2.57 13.86
N LEU A 115 0.34 -1.78 13.07
CA LEU A 115 0.57 -0.33 12.95
C LEU A 115 0.45 0.37 14.30
N ARG A 116 -0.50 -0.05 15.14
CA ARG A 116 -0.66 0.45 16.50
C ARG A 116 0.58 0.22 17.36
N LEU A 117 1.17 -0.97 17.28
CA LEU A 117 2.39 -1.32 18.01
C LEU A 117 3.59 -0.49 17.51
N ILE A 118 3.69 -0.29 16.19
CA ILE A 118 4.72 0.57 15.58
C ILE A 118 4.55 2.02 16.05
N ALA A 119 3.34 2.57 16.02
CA ALA A 119 3.04 3.91 16.51
C ALA A 119 3.39 4.07 17.99
N ARG A 120 3.05 3.10 18.84
CA ARG A 120 3.43 3.10 20.27
C ARG A 120 4.94 3.05 20.47
N LYS A 121 5.67 2.29 19.64
CA LYS A 121 7.13 2.26 19.66
C LYS A 121 7.73 3.61 19.24
N ALA A 122 7.14 4.25 18.23
CA ALA A 122 7.52 5.59 17.80
C ALA A 122 7.26 6.63 18.90
N GLN A 123 6.08 6.63 19.54
CA GLN A 123 5.75 7.50 20.67
C GLN A 123 6.75 7.37 21.84
N ARG A 124 7.23 6.15 22.14
CA ARG A 124 8.28 5.94 23.15
C ARG A 124 9.60 6.57 22.74
N THR A 125 9.99 6.41 21.48
CA THR A 125 11.26 6.91 20.94
C THR A 125 11.25 8.43 20.80
N PHE A 126 10.16 9.01 20.28
CA PHE A 126 9.99 10.45 20.23
C PHE A 126 9.79 11.06 21.60
N GLY A 127 9.15 10.32 22.52
CA GLY A 127 8.99 10.73 23.91
C GLY A 127 10.34 11.07 24.53
N THR A 128 11.32 10.17 24.47
CA THR A 128 12.66 10.47 25.01
C THR A 128 13.32 11.68 24.32
N GLY A 129 13.13 11.85 23.01
CA GLY A 129 13.60 13.01 22.26
C GLY A 129 13.00 14.33 22.74
N PHE A 130 11.68 14.40 22.86
CA PHE A 130 10.97 15.60 23.33
C PHE A 130 11.32 15.95 24.77
N LEU A 131 11.47 14.93 25.62
CA LEU A 131 11.93 15.10 26.98
C LEU A 131 13.33 15.73 27.03
N ASN A 132 14.27 15.26 26.20
CA ASN A 132 15.61 15.85 26.11
C ASN A 132 15.61 17.28 25.58
N ALA A 133 14.78 17.59 24.58
CA ALA A 133 14.63 18.95 24.07
C ALA A 133 14.06 19.90 25.14
N GLY A 134 13.04 19.45 25.86
CA GLY A 134 12.45 20.19 26.98
C GLY A 134 13.45 20.43 28.12
N TYR A 135 14.33 19.46 28.40
CA TYR A 135 15.41 19.61 29.38
C TYR A 135 16.36 20.76 29.03
N ILE A 136 16.87 20.78 27.79
CA ILE A 136 17.79 21.84 27.34
C ILE A 136 17.09 23.20 27.37
N ALA A 137 15.82 23.25 26.95
CA ALA A 137 15.02 24.47 26.98
C ALA A 137 14.83 25.00 28.41
N ALA A 138 14.58 24.13 29.40
CA ALA A 138 14.43 24.52 30.81
C ALA A 138 15.74 25.06 31.39
N CYS A 139 16.87 24.38 31.15
CA CYS A 139 18.19 24.85 31.58
C CYS A 139 18.52 26.23 31.00
N LEU A 140 18.16 26.47 29.74
CA LEU A 140 18.37 27.76 29.07
C LEU A 140 17.44 28.85 29.62
N ARG A 141 16.16 28.53 29.82
CA ARG A 141 15.15 29.48 30.33
C ARG A 141 15.50 29.99 31.73
N ASP A 142 15.92 29.08 32.61
CA ASP A 142 16.17 29.39 34.01
C ASP A 142 17.65 29.73 34.28
N ASN A 143 18.50 29.68 33.24
CA ASN A 143 19.95 29.85 33.30
C ASN A 143 20.59 29.01 34.42
N TYR A 144 20.08 27.80 34.62
CA TYR A 144 20.45 26.91 35.72
C TYR A 144 20.67 25.47 35.20
N PRO A 145 21.79 24.81 35.52
CA PRO A 145 22.06 23.46 35.05
C PRO A 145 21.30 22.42 35.90
N TYR A 146 20.07 22.09 35.49
CA TYR A 146 19.30 21.03 36.13
C TYR A 146 19.95 19.66 35.97
N GLU A 147 19.82 18.81 36.98
CA GLU A 147 20.24 17.42 36.90
C GLU A 147 19.23 16.57 36.10
N ARG A 148 19.74 15.69 35.23
CA ARG A 148 18.89 14.75 34.46
C ARG A 148 18.00 13.86 35.32
N ARG A 149 18.36 13.62 36.59
CA ARG A 149 17.57 12.78 37.52
C ARG A 149 16.21 13.39 37.86
N GLN A 150 16.08 14.73 37.88
CA GLN A 150 14.80 15.39 38.11
C GLN A 150 13.79 15.11 36.98
N PHE A 151 14.29 14.74 35.80
CA PHE A 151 13.50 14.53 34.61
C PHE A 151 12.69 13.21 34.61
N TYR A 152 13.04 12.24 35.47
CA TYR A 152 12.23 11.02 35.67
C TYR A 152 10.80 11.34 36.17
N LEU A 153 10.61 12.51 36.77
CA LEU A 153 9.29 12.99 37.23
C LEU A 153 8.39 13.43 36.07
N THR A 154 8.95 13.73 34.90
CA THR A 154 8.20 14.20 33.73
C THR A 154 7.90 13.02 32.81
N LYS A 155 6.62 12.83 32.47
CA LYS A 155 6.17 11.78 31.55
C LYS A 155 5.62 12.43 30.27
N PRO A 156 6.03 11.95 29.08
CA PRO A 156 5.48 12.43 27.84
C PRO A 156 4.04 11.92 27.73
N LYS A 157 3.13 12.84 27.42
CA LYS A 157 1.72 12.55 27.22
C LYS A 157 1.43 12.58 25.72
N TRP A 158 0.71 11.56 25.25
CA TRP A 158 0.36 11.40 23.85
C TRP A 158 -1.14 11.21 23.74
N GLU A 159 -1.73 11.75 22.68
CA GLU A 159 -3.09 11.43 22.32
C GLU A 159 -3.23 9.96 21.90
N PRO A 160 -4.45 9.38 21.98
CA PRO A 160 -4.73 8.05 21.51
C PRO A 160 -4.27 7.86 20.06
N VAL A 161 -3.64 6.70 19.76
CA VAL A 161 -3.18 6.38 18.39
C VAL A 161 -4.35 6.26 17.41
N PHE A 162 -5.51 5.84 17.90
CA PHE A 162 -6.75 5.80 17.14
C PHE A 162 -7.77 6.66 17.85
N GLU A 163 -8.37 7.58 17.11
CA GLU A 163 -9.53 8.32 17.57
C GLU A 163 -10.68 7.34 17.81
N PRO A 164 -11.33 7.40 18.97
CA PRO A 164 -12.46 6.55 19.24
C PRO A 164 -13.63 6.93 18.34
N ASP A 165 -14.21 5.92 17.70
CA ASP A 165 -15.47 6.07 16.98
C ASP A 165 -16.62 6.33 17.96
N ALA A 166 -17.76 6.84 17.45
CA ALA A 166 -18.93 7.15 18.28
C ALA A 166 -19.40 5.96 19.14
N ALA A 167 -19.23 4.73 18.65
CA ALA A 167 -19.51 3.52 19.40
C ALA A 167 -18.52 3.31 20.55
N ALA A 168 -17.21 3.50 20.31
CA ALA A 168 -16.19 3.44 21.36
C ALA A 168 -16.41 4.54 22.42
N LEU A 169 -16.70 5.78 22.02
CA LEU A 169 -17.04 6.87 22.93
C LEU A 169 -18.23 6.53 23.84
N SER A 170 -19.28 5.93 23.27
CA SER A 170 -20.45 5.50 24.04
C SER A 170 -20.09 4.41 25.05
N SER A 171 -19.27 3.44 24.65
CA SER A 171 -18.79 2.38 25.55
C SER A 171 -17.87 2.92 26.67
N TYR A 172 -17.03 3.91 26.36
CA TYR A 172 -16.19 4.59 27.34
C TYR A 172 -17.03 5.41 28.31
N GLY A 173 -18.08 6.07 27.85
CA GLY A 173 -19.04 6.78 28.70
C GLY A 173 -19.72 5.84 29.71
N ASP A 174 -20.25 4.71 29.25
CA ASP A 174 -20.88 3.71 30.11
C ASP A 174 -19.88 3.10 31.12
N GLY A 175 -18.68 2.74 30.67
CA GLY A 175 -17.60 2.28 31.54
C GLY A 175 -17.18 3.34 32.56
N ALA A 176 -17.13 4.60 32.15
CA ALA A 176 -16.75 5.70 33.01
C ALA A 176 -17.77 5.93 34.14
N ILE A 177 -19.06 5.85 33.81
CA ILE A 177 -20.15 5.96 34.78
C ILE A 177 -20.07 4.82 35.80
N LYS A 178 -19.89 3.57 35.35
CA LYS A 178 -19.79 2.40 36.26
C LYS A 178 -18.60 2.50 37.21
N ILE A 179 -17.45 2.96 36.72
CA ILE A 179 -16.26 3.15 37.56
C ILE A 179 -16.49 4.29 38.56
N ASN A 180 -17.09 5.41 38.13
CA ASN A 180 -17.41 6.53 39.02
C ASN A 180 -18.50 6.18 40.05
N GLN A 181 -19.40 5.25 39.74
CA GLN A 181 -20.38 4.72 40.69
C GLN A 181 -19.70 3.85 41.76
N ALA A 182 -18.70 3.06 41.40
CA ALA A 182 -17.94 2.24 42.34
C ALA A 182 -16.91 3.05 43.15
N ILE A 183 -16.27 4.05 42.52
CA ILE A 183 -15.26 4.93 43.11
C ILE A 183 -15.58 6.37 42.69
N PRO A 184 -16.31 7.12 43.54
CA PRO A 184 -16.69 8.50 43.25
C PRO A 184 -15.47 9.37 42.89
N GLY A 185 -15.56 10.06 41.75
CA GLY A 185 -14.54 11.01 41.29
C GLY A 185 -13.29 10.39 40.67
N TYR A 186 -13.26 9.08 40.42
CA TYR A 186 -12.09 8.43 39.82
C TYR A 186 -11.82 8.87 38.39
N ILE A 187 -12.86 9.02 37.56
CA ILE A 187 -12.79 9.54 36.19
C ILE A 187 -13.26 10.99 36.19
N THR A 188 -12.30 11.89 36.02
CA THR A 188 -12.48 13.35 35.87
C THR A 188 -12.53 13.72 34.39
N GLN A 189 -12.97 14.94 34.06
CA GLN A 189 -12.95 15.48 32.69
C GLN A 189 -11.58 15.32 32.02
N ASP A 190 -10.49 15.62 32.73
CA ASP A 190 -9.13 15.47 32.20
C ASP A 190 -8.78 14.03 31.86
N LYS A 191 -9.17 13.07 32.70
CA LYS A 191 -8.94 11.64 32.44
C LYS A 191 -9.79 11.13 31.29
N MET A 192 -11.01 11.65 31.14
CA MET A 192 -11.87 11.29 30.01
C MET A 192 -11.24 11.78 28.71
N ARG A 193 -10.79 13.04 28.67
CA ARG A 193 -10.06 13.62 27.54
C ARG A 193 -8.81 12.79 27.20
N ASP A 194 -8.10 12.28 28.19
CA ASP A 194 -6.92 11.43 27.96
C ASP A 194 -7.27 10.07 27.34
N PHE A 195 -8.46 9.55 27.61
CA PHE A 195 -8.93 8.30 27.00
C PHE A 195 -9.51 8.53 25.61
N THR A 196 -10.13 9.69 25.36
CA THR A 196 -10.87 9.96 24.13
C THR A 196 -10.10 10.78 23.10
N GLY A 197 -9.10 11.54 23.54
CA GLY A 197 -8.42 12.55 22.74
C GLY A 197 -9.28 13.75 22.34
N ILE A 198 -10.46 13.89 22.96
CA ILE A 198 -11.44 14.98 22.74
C ILE A 198 -11.66 15.70 24.07
#